data_AF-A0A1M3F9L3-F1
#
_entry.id   AF-A0A1M3F9L3-F1
#
_cell.length_a   1.000
_cell.length_b   1.000
_cell.length_c   1.000
_cell.angle_alpha   90.00
_cell.angle_beta   90.00
_cell.angle_gamma   90.00
#
_symmetry.space_group_name_H-M   'P 1'
#
loop_
_entity.id
_entity.type
_entity.pdbx_description
1 polymer ?
#
loop_
_entity_poly.entity_id
_entity_poly.type
_entity_poly.pdbx_seq_one_letter_code
_entity_poly.pdbx_strand_id
1 'polypeptide(L)'
;MGAPGRGPEEATADRAGIEPSFERSVRRWLWAYPRRWRWARADEVVGTLADLAGPGATRLNLRSGLGLVIHGLRTRRRMRPPLRHVARYALVNAPLPWQYRGWMADRIASPLFNRGPLLGLASFFFVFAVLRGHDGGATPVDLAWAGLLALTCWVTPRDAVRRAEAARHLVGRPGEPPTPWDLRAAWVLRDRVTGRSLLPTLTLVAGTVALGGVASAVILGTGPLAALAASAVLGAAGAVRLATRWRRRVPARPPQPARRLLAAGRSWRLSAWCWGAVALGSPSSWPLAGLVAPPGRASILLVPTALVLPSLVVGWLLARRGPDDLAMMDVWRLLVDTGPLPVDALQRGVVPAWEPPPEPGPVPLPGGPPLLPPTPGLA
;
A
#
# COMPACT_ATOMS: atom_id res chain seq x y z
N MET A 1 23.56 40.96 -15.33
CA MET A 1 22.63 40.99 -16.47
C MET A 1 21.97 39.62 -16.58
N GLY A 2 20.75 39.47 -16.06
CA GLY A 2 19.98 38.23 -16.14
C GLY A 2 19.22 38.18 -17.46
N ALA A 3 19.29 37.05 -18.16
CA ALA A 3 18.50 36.83 -19.37
C ALA A 3 17.00 36.90 -19.03
N PRO A 4 16.16 37.53 -19.86
CA PRO A 4 14.72 37.57 -19.65
C PRO A 4 14.17 36.13 -19.75
N GLY A 5 13.38 35.72 -18.75
CA GLY A 5 12.73 34.42 -18.75
C GLY A 5 11.71 34.33 -19.89
N ARG A 6 11.85 33.32 -20.74
CA ARG A 6 10.89 33.02 -21.82
C ARG A 6 9.50 32.76 -21.24
N GLY A 7 8.50 33.38 -21.83
CA GLY A 7 7.10 33.24 -21.40
C GLY A 7 6.53 31.85 -21.68
N PRO A 8 5.41 31.47 -21.03
CA PRO A 8 4.75 30.18 -21.25
C PRO A 8 4.29 29.97 -22.70
N GLU A 9 3.99 31.04 -23.44
CA GLU A 9 3.56 30.99 -24.85
C GLU A 9 4.68 30.55 -25.81
N GLU A 10 5.91 31.04 -25.61
CA GLU A 10 7.09 30.60 -26.38
C GLU A 10 7.41 29.12 -26.10
N ALA A 11 7.28 28.67 -24.85
CA ALA A 11 7.51 27.27 -24.49
C ALA A 11 6.48 26.30 -25.11
N THR A 12 5.25 26.76 -25.35
CA THR A 12 4.24 25.99 -26.10
C THR A 12 4.50 25.99 -27.61
N ALA A 13 5.01 27.09 -28.17
CA ALA A 13 5.39 27.17 -29.59
C ALA A 13 6.62 26.28 -29.91
N ASP A 14 7.63 26.27 -29.04
CA ASP A 14 8.84 25.43 -29.16
C ASP A 14 8.50 23.92 -29.11
N ARG A 15 7.49 23.55 -28.31
CA ARG A 15 6.97 22.17 -28.23
C ARG A 15 6.19 21.75 -29.48
N ALA A 16 5.63 22.69 -30.24
CA ALA A 16 4.86 22.36 -31.45
C ALA A 16 5.72 21.81 -32.59
N GLY A 17 7.04 22.05 -32.57
CA GLY A 17 8.00 21.53 -33.55
C GLY A 17 8.63 20.17 -33.21
N ILE A 18 8.40 19.64 -32.00
CA ILE A 18 9.02 18.37 -31.56
C ILE A 18 8.10 17.20 -31.89
N GLU A 19 8.62 16.25 -32.66
CA GLU A 19 7.90 15.03 -33.00
C GLU A 19 7.53 14.21 -31.73
N PRO A 20 6.25 13.89 -31.48
CA PRO A 20 5.82 13.19 -30.26
C PRO A 20 6.44 11.79 -30.07
N SER A 21 6.90 11.16 -31.15
CA SER A 21 7.60 9.88 -31.10
C SER A 21 9.03 10.03 -30.55
N PHE A 22 9.71 11.12 -30.88
CA PHE A 22 11.06 11.43 -30.41
C PHE A 22 11.07 11.77 -28.93
N GLU A 23 10.15 12.64 -28.49
CA GLU A 23 9.99 12.97 -27.07
C GLU A 23 9.80 11.70 -26.23
N ARG A 24 8.91 10.79 -26.66
CA ARG A 24 8.68 9.50 -25.98
C ARG A 24 9.95 8.64 -25.92
N SER A 25 10.75 8.65 -27.00
CA SER A 25 12.03 7.92 -27.05
C SER A 25 13.04 8.49 -26.03
N VAL A 26 13.24 9.82 -26.02
CA VAL A 26 14.15 10.47 -25.07
C VAL A 26 13.69 10.30 -23.63
N ARG A 27 12.41 10.56 -23.33
CA ARG A 27 11.84 10.37 -21.99
C ARG A 27 11.96 8.92 -21.50
N ARG A 28 11.92 7.95 -22.43
CA ARG A 28 12.22 6.56 -22.11
C ARG A 28 13.63 6.45 -21.58
N TRP A 29 14.67 6.87 -22.30
CA TRP A 29 16.07 6.80 -21.87
C TRP A 29 16.38 7.57 -20.57
N LEU A 30 15.70 8.70 -20.35
CA LEU A 30 15.87 9.50 -19.13
C LEU A 30 15.42 8.77 -17.85
N TRP A 31 14.75 7.61 -17.94
CA TRP A 31 14.36 6.80 -16.78
C TRP A 31 15.51 6.55 -15.80
N ALA A 32 16.75 6.46 -16.31
CA ALA A 32 17.96 6.26 -15.53
C ALA A 32 18.30 7.45 -14.61
N TYR A 33 17.76 8.65 -14.84
CA TYR A 33 17.93 9.80 -13.96
C TYR A 33 17.00 9.76 -12.73
N PRO A 34 17.38 10.40 -11.60
CA PRO A 34 16.49 10.59 -10.45
C PRO A 34 15.17 11.27 -10.83
N ARG A 35 14.07 10.99 -10.12
CA ARG A 35 12.75 11.56 -10.47
C ARG A 35 12.76 13.09 -10.36
N ARG A 36 13.31 13.61 -9.26
CA ARG A 36 13.50 15.06 -9.08
C ARG A 36 14.27 15.74 -10.20
N TRP A 37 15.29 15.08 -10.73
CA TRP A 37 16.11 15.63 -11.81
C TRP A 37 15.29 15.71 -13.10
N ARG A 38 14.51 14.65 -13.38
CA ARG A 38 13.63 14.64 -14.55
C ARG A 38 12.55 15.73 -14.47
N TRP A 39 11.98 15.96 -13.29
CA TRP A 39 10.96 17.00 -13.14
C TRP A 39 11.51 18.40 -13.42
N ALA A 40 12.76 18.66 -13.04
CA ALA A 40 13.37 19.97 -13.25
C ALA A 40 14.01 20.14 -14.64
N ARG A 41 14.53 19.07 -15.25
CA ARG A 41 15.45 19.18 -16.40
C ARG A 41 15.07 18.32 -17.61
N ALA A 42 14.07 17.45 -17.53
CA ALA A 42 13.77 16.55 -18.65
C ALA A 42 13.32 17.33 -19.90
N ASP A 43 12.56 18.39 -19.71
CA ASP A 43 12.02 19.17 -20.83
C ASP A 43 13.14 19.96 -21.54
N GLU A 44 14.05 20.57 -20.77
CA GLU A 44 15.27 21.22 -21.32
C GLU A 44 16.08 20.22 -22.16
N VAL A 45 16.31 19.01 -21.64
CA VAL A 45 17.11 17.99 -22.31
C VAL A 45 16.41 17.42 -23.54
N VAL A 46 15.09 17.30 -23.52
CA VAL A 46 14.30 16.91 -24.70
C VAL A 46 14.44 17.96 -25.79
N GLY A 47 14.28 19.25 -25.46
CA GLY A 47 14.46 20.36 -26.41
C GLY A 47 15.86 20.36 -27.01
N THR A 48 16.90 20.38 -26.17
CA THR A 48 18.29 20.38 -26.66
C THR A 48 18.61 19.17 -27.55
N LEU A 49 18.07 17.98 -27.24
CA LEU A 49 18.28 16.80 -28.08
C LEU A 49 17.48 16.84 -29.37
N ALA A 50 16.31 17.50 -29.39
CA ALA A 50 15.54 17.71 -30.60
C ALA A 50 16.25 18.68 -31.55
N ASP A 51 16.78 19.79 -31.01
CA ASP A 51 17.56 20.77 -31.76
C ASP A 51 18.80 20.14 -32.41
N LEU A 52 19.50 19.26 -31.66
CA LEU A 52 20.67 18.55 -32.15
C LEU A 52 20.35 17.43 -33.15
N ALA A 53 19.16 16.85 -33.10
CA ALA A 53 18.75 15.77 -34.01
C ALA A 53 18.22 16.29 -35.36
N GLY A 54 17.78 17.54 -35.40
CA GLY A 54 17.20 18.18 -36.58
C GLY A 54 15.72 17.85 -36.80
N PRO A 55 15.04 18.62 -37.68
CA PRO A 55 13.61 18.46 -37.95
C PRO A 55 13.32 17.08 -38.57
N GLY A 56 12.28 16.39 -38.08
CA GLY A 56 11.84 15.08 -38.57
C GLY A 56 12.46 13.86 -37.89
N ALA A 57 13.35 14.04 -36.92
CA ALA A 57 13.88 12.93 -36.14
C ALA A 57 12.78 12.29 -35.27
N THR A 58 12.57 10.97 -35.41
CA THR A 58 11.52 10.24 -34.68
C THR A 58 12.04 9.45 -33.47
N ARG A 59 13.35 9.15 -33.42
CA ARG A 59 13.97 8.36 -32.35
C ARG A 59 15.41 8.77 -32.05
N LEU A 60 15.78 8.69 -30.78
CA LEU A 60 17.16 8.85 -30.33
C LEU A 60 18.01 7.61 -30.70
N ASN A 61 19.21 7.84 -31.25
CA ASN A 61 20.19 6.78 -31.51
C ASN A 61 20.56 6.01 -30.22
N LEU A 62 20.73 4.70 -30.33
CA LEU A 62 21.13 3.80 -29.23
C LEU A 62 22.39 4.27 -28.51
N ARG A 63 23.42 4.75 -29.23
CA ARG A 63 24.67 5.24 -28.62
C ARG A 63 24.41 6.44 -27.69
N SER A 64 23.62 7.40 -28.15
CA SER A 64 23.23 8.57 -27.35
C SER A 64 22.32 8.18 -26.18
N GLY A 65 21.39 7.23 -26.41
CA GLY A 65 20.56 6.64 -25.37
C GLY A 65 21.36 5.95 -24.26
N LEU A 66 22.36 5.14 -24.62
CA LEU A 66 23.27 4.50 -23.66
C LEU A 66 24.12 5.54 -22.90
N GLY A 67 24.57 6.59 -23.59
CA GLY A 67 25.21 7.75 -22.95
C GLY A 67 24.30 8.35 -21.86
N LEU A 68 23.04 8.64 -22.18
CA LEU A 68 22.07 9.14 -21.20
C LEU A 68 21.87 8.19 -20.03
N VAL A 69 21.84 6.87 -20.26
CA VAL A 69 21.71 5.88 -19.19
C VAL A 69 22.92 5.89 -18.27
N ILE A 70 24.14 5.88 -18.82
CA ILE A 70 25.38 5.90 -18.03
C ILE A 70 25.46 7.19 -17.21
N HIS A 71 25.18 8.35 -17.82
CA HIS A 71 25.17 9.63 -17.13
C HIS A 71 24.05 9.71 -16.08
N GLY A 72 22.87 9.13 -16.35
CA GLY A 72 21.78 9.02 -15.39
C GLY A 72 22.15 8.17 -14.18
N LEU A 73 22.77 7.00 -14.40
CA LEU A 73 23.26 6.13 -13.32
C LEU A 73 24.37 6.79 -12.50
N ARG A 74 25.31 7.50 -13.14
CA ARG A 74 26.33 8.30 -12.44
C ARG A 74 25.69 9.41 -11.60
N THR A 75 24.68 10.09 -12.13
CA THR A 75 23.93 11.13 -11.40
C THR A 75 23.22 10.54 -10.18
N ARG A 76 22.59 9.36 -10.31
CA ARG A 76 22.00 8.64 -9.17
C ARG A 76 23.04 8.27 -8.12
N ARG A 77 24.23 7.82 -8.53
CA ARG A 77 25.32 7.49 -7.59
C ARG A 77 25.82 8.73 -6.85
N ARG A 78 26.01 9.86 -7.54
CA ARG A 78 26.47 11.14 -6.95
C ARG A 78 25.47 11.73 -5.95
N MET A 79 24.17 11.59 -6.23
CA MET A 79 23.12 12.11 -5.35
C MET A 79 22.65 11.10 -4.28
N ARG A 80 23.33 9.96 -4.12
CA ARG A 80 23.02 8.97 -3.08
C ARG A 80 23.72 9.37 -1.77
N PRO A 81 23.10 9.15 -0.61
CA PRO A 81 23.78 9.29 0.67
C PRO A 81 24.99 8.36 0.75
N PRO A 82 26.06 8.74 1.46
CA PRO A 82 27.17 7.85 1.79
C PRO A 82 26.66 6.54 2.40
N LEU A 83 27.31 5.43 2.08
CA LEU A 83 26.83 4.08 2.44
C LEU A 83 26.60 3.93 3.95
N ARG A 84 27.40 4.59 4.80
CA ARG A 84 27.20 4.62 6.26
C ARG A 84 25.81 5.12 6.69
N HIS A 85 25.29 6.17 6.04
CA HIS A 85 23.96 6.71 6.37
C HIS A 85 22.87 5.77 5.88
N VAL A 86 23.07 5.14 4.73
CA VAL A 86 22.16 4.12 4.21
C VAL A 86 22.15 2.89 5.11
N ALA A 87 23.32 2.44 5.59
CA ALA A 87 23.45 1.29 6.48
C ALA A 87 22.82 1.56 7.85
N ARG A 88 23.09 2.72 8.46
CA ARG A 88 22.48 3.13 9.73
C ARG A 88 20.96 3.26 9.61
N TYR A 89 20.47 3.81 8.50
CA TYR A 89 19.04 3.79 8.20
C TYR A 89 18.50 2.37 8.03
N ALA A 90 19.19 1.49 7.30
CA ALA A 90 18.70 0.13 7.04
C ALA A 90 18.69 -0.78 8.28
N LEU A 91 19.71 -0.66 9.15
CA LEU A 91 19.93 -1.56 10.29
C LEU A 91 19.21 -1.09 11.56
N VAL A 92 19.28 0.20 11.87
CA VAL A 92 18.75 0.76 13.12
C VAL A 92 17.69 1.84 12.88
N ASN A 93 17.22 1.96 11.64
CA ASN A 93 16.18 2.90 11.24
C ASN A 93 16.51 4.35 11.66
N ALA A 94 17.78 4.75 11.58
CA ALA A 94 18.20 6.08 11.99
C ALA A 94 17.73 7.17 11.00
N PRO A 95 17.42 8.40 11.48
CA PRO A 95 17.08 9.50 10.60
C PRO A 95 18.25 9.86 9.68
N LEU A 96 17.94 10.12 8.40
CA LEU A 96 18.93 10.68 7.48
C LEU A 96 19.10 12.19 7.71
N PRO A 97 20.31 12.73 7.48
CA PRO A 97 20.55 14.17 7.41
C PRO A 97 19.65 14.87 6.37
N TRP A 98 19.27 16.13 6.65
CA TRP A 98 18.36 16.92 5.81
C TRP A 98 18.81 17.04 4.34
N GLN A 99 20.13 17.09 4.09
CA GLN A 99 20.74 17.16 2.76
C GLN A 99 20.29 16.01 1.83
N TYR A 100 19.88 14.88 2.40
CA TYR A 100 19.47 13.69 1.68
C TYR A 100 17.95 13.51 1.58
N ARG A 101 17.15 14.49 2.00
CA ARG A 101 15.67 14.43 1.88
C ARG A 101 15.19 14.21 0.45
N GLY A 102 15.80 14.91 -0.52
CA GLY A 102 15.46 14.71 -1.93
C GLY A 102 15.72 13.28 -2.43
N TRP A 103 16.71 12.58 -1.86
CA TRP A 103 16.92 11.16 -2.14
C TRP A 103 15.86 10.28 -1.48
N MET A 104 15.45 10.60 -0.24
CA MET A 104 14.39 9.87 0.45
C MET A 104 13.03 10.07 -0.22
N ALA A 105 12.71 11.28 -0.69
CA ALA A 105 11.50 11.57 -1.45
C ALA A 105 11.41 10.72 -2.73
N ASP A 106 12.50 10.65 -3.49
CA ASP A 106 12.61 9.76 -4.66
C ASP A 106 12.42 8.28 -4.29
N ARG A 107 12.96 7.84 -3.14
CA ARG A 107 12.84 6.46 -2.66
C ARG A 107 11.39 6.13 -2.30
N ILE A 108 10.71 7.00 -1.54
CA ILE A 108 9.30 6.85 -1.13
C ILE A 108 8.39 6.86 -2.36
N ALA A 109 8.67 7.74 -3.33
CA ALA A 109 7.92 7.81 -4.58
C ALA A 109 8.16 6.61 -5.51
N SER A 110 9.22 5.83 -5.29
CA SER A 110 9.57 4.69 -6.16
C SER A 110 8.47 3.61 -6.15
N PRO A 111 8.12 3.01 -7.29
CA PRO A 111 7.28 1.82 -7.33
C PRO A 111 7.89 0.65 -6.54
N LEU A 112 9.22 0.62 -6.43
CA LEU A 112 9.98 -0.41 -5.72
C LEU A 112 10.16 -0.10 -4.22
N PHE A 113 9.52 0.95 -3.70
CA PHE A 113 9.64 1.34 -2.30
C PHE A 113 9.34 0.18 -1.36
N ASN A 114 10.22 -0.01 -0.37
CA ASN A 114 10.12 -1.04 0.65
C ASN A 114 9.93 -2.47 0.10
N ARG A 115 10.57 -2.80 -1.04
CA ARG A 115 10.67 -4.18 -1.54
C ARG A 115 11.93 -4.92 -1.06
N GLY A 116 12.92 -4.18 -0.58
CA GLY A 116 14.22 -4.71 -0.12
C GLY A 116 14.14 -5.67 1.07
N PRO A 117 13.52 -5.29 2.21
CA PRO A 117 13.36 -6.20 3.35
C PRO A 117 12.56 -7.46 3.00
N LEU A 118 11.68 -7.36 2.00
CA LEU A 118 10.78 -8.42 1.56
C LEU A 118 11.45 -9.39 0.61
N LEU A 119 12.32 -8.89 -0.29
CA LEU A 119 13.28 -9.70 -1.02
C LEU A 119 14.21 -10.41 -0.03
N GLY A 120 14.67 -9.73 1.03
CA GLY A 120 15.46 -10.34 2.10
C GLY A 120 14.73 -11.50 2.80
N LEU A 121 13.46 -11.32 3.16
CA LEU A 121 12.65 -12.39 3.78
C LEU A 121 12.40 -13.55 2.80
N ALA A 122 12.06 -13.25 1.55
CA ALA A 122 11.90 -14.28 0.50
C ALA A 122 13.20 -15.04 0.23
N SER A 123 14.34 -14.33 0.16
CA SER A 123 15.67 -14.91 0.04
C SER A 123 16.04 -15.73 1.26
N PHE A 124 15.68 -15.31 2.47
CA PHE A 124 15.86 -16.10 3.68
C PHE A 124 15.09 -17.41 3.60
N PHE A 125 13.81 -17.39 3.23
CA PHE A 125 13.01 -18.62 3.06
C PHE A 125 13.53 -19.49 1.92
N PHE A 126 14.00 -18.89 0.82
CA PHE A 126 14.62 -19.62 -0.27
C PHE A 126 15.91 -20.32 0.17
N VAL A 127 16.82 -19.60 0.83
CA VAL A 127 18.07 -20.17 1.37
C VAL A 127 17.76 -21.23 2.42
N PHE A 128 16.79 -20.99 3.31
CA PHE A 128 16.34 -21.96 4.31
C PHE A 128 15.81 -23.24 3.64
N ALA A 129 15.00 -23.11 2.59
CA ALA A 129 14.53 -24.23 1.80
C ALA A 129 15.71 -24.96 1.13
N VAL A 130 16.64 -24.26 0.49
CA VAL A 130 17.82 -24.89 -0.14
C VAL A 130 18.68 -25.65 0.89
N LEU A 131 18.92 -25.06 2.06
CA LEU A 131 19.69 -25.70 3.14
C LEU A 131 19.00 -26.95 3.66
N ARG A 132 17.68 -26.93 3.88
CA ARG A 132 16.91 -28.15 4.20
C ARG A 132 16.94 -29.20 3.09
N GLY A 133 17.03 -28.76 1.84
CA GLY A 133 17.07 -29.63 0.66
C GLY A 133 18.35 -30.43 0.59
N HIS A 134 19.46 -29.86 1.07
CA HIS A 134 20.74 -30.53 1.18
C HIS A 134 20.69 -31.72 2.15
N ASP A 135 19.84 -31.66 3.18
CA ASP A 135 19.58 -32.77 4.11
C ASP A 135 18.47 -33.71 3.62
N GLY A 136 18.06 -33.62 2.35
CA GLY A 136 16.99 -34.43 1.74
C GLY A 136 15.56 -33.98 2.11
N GLY A 137 15.40 -32.82 2.74
CA GLY A 137 14.17 -32.41 3.43
C GLY A 137 13.48 -31.14 2.91
N ALA A 138 13.86 -30.61 1.75
CA ALA A 138 13.12 -29.51 1.11
C ALA A 138 12.18 -30.04 0.05
N THR A 139 10.91 -29.76 0.28
CA THR A 139 9.84 -30.15 -0.61
C THR A 139 9.57 -29.02 -1.62
N PRO A 140 9.04 -29.31 -2.82
CA PRO A 140 8.50 -28.29 -3.72
C PRO A 140 7.51 -27.33 -3.05
N VAL A 141 6.91 -27.77 -1.94
CA VAL A 141 6.00 -26.98 -1.11
C VAL A 141 6.73 -25.84 -0.39
N ASP A 142 7.96 -26.04 0.10
CA ASP A 142 8.75 -25.00 0.78
C ASP A 142 9.12 -23.84 -0.15
N LEU A 143 9.44 -24.17 -1.42
CA LEU A 143 9.71 -23.18 -2.45
C LEU A 143 8.43 -22.44 -2.88
N ALA A 144 7.30 -23.14 -2.96
CA ALA A 144 6.00 -22.51 -3.19
C ALA A 144 5.64 -21.54 -2.05
N TRP A 145 5.95 -21.88 -0.81
CA TRP A 145 5.80 -21.02 0.36
C TRP A 145 6.67 -19.78 0.32
N ALA A 146 7.96 -19.94 0.03
CA ALA A 146 8.88 -18.81 -0.14
C ALA A 146 8.38 -17.86 -1.23
N GLY A 147 7.93 -18.41 -2.37
CA GLY A 147 7.36 -17.65 -3.49
C GLY A 147 6.06 -16.93 -3.12
N LEU A 148 5.18 -17.58 -2.35
CA LEU A 148 3.91 -17.01 -1.94
C LEU A 148 4.08 -15.93 -0.86
N LEU A 149 5.01 -16.11 0.08
CA LEU A 149 5.42 -15.07 1.02
C LEU A 149 6.07 -13.88 0.29
N ALA A 150 6.90 -14.13 -0.72
CA ALA A 150 7.43 -13.06 -1.57
C ALA A 150 6.31 -12.30 -2.30
N LEU A 151 5.29 -13.02 -2.80
CA LEU A 151 4.15 -12.46 -3.52
C LEU A 151 3.20 -11.66 -2.61
N THR A 152 2.84 -12.20 -1.43
CA THR A 152 2.04 -11.47 -0.42
C THR A 152 2.70 -10.15 -0.07
N CYS A 153 4.02 -10.18 0.13
CA CYS A 153 4.85 -9.03 0.39
C CYS A 153 4.89 -8.07 -0.80
N TRP A 154 4.96 -8.56 -2.04
CA TRP A 154 4.93 -7.71 -3.23
C TRP A 154 3.64 -6.91 -3.36
N VAL A 155 2.54 -7.56 -3.01
CA VAL A 155 1.18 -7.11 -3.23
C VAL A 155 0.63 -6.30 -2.06
N THR A 156 1.24 -6.35 -0.88
CA THR A 156 0.75 -5.64 0.31
C THR A 156 0.71 -4.12 0.07
N PRO A 157 -0.40 -3.44 0.41
CA PRO A 157 -0.51 -1.99 0.30
C PRO A 157 0.53 -1.31 1.20
N ARG A 158 1.27 -0.35 0.63
CA ARG A 158 2.42 0.30 1.29
C ARG A 158 2.15 1.75 1.66
N ASP A 159 0.95 2.26 1.44
CA ASP A 159 0.66 3.69 1.59
C ASP A 159 0.81 4.16 3.04
N ALA A 160 0.39 3.34 4.00
CA ALA A 160 0.63 3.62 5.42
C ALA A 160 2.12 3.68 5.76
N VAL A 161 2.92 2.75 5.23
CA VAL A 161 4.38 2.71 5.43
C VAL A 161 5.06 3.90 4.75
N ARG A 162 4.64 4.24 3.53
CA ARG A 162 5.10 5.43 2.79
C ARG A 162 4.83 6.70 3.58
N ARG A 163 3.63 6.84 4.14
CA ARG A 163 3.24 7.99 4.97
C ARG A 163 4.04 8.07 6.26
N ALA A 164 4.25 6.96 6.95
CA ALA A 164 5.06 6.92 8.16
C ALA A 164 6.53 7.32 7.88
N GLU A 165 7.11 6.81 6.80
CA GLU A 165 8.47 7.15 6.38
C GLU A 165 8.58 8.61 5.89
N ALA A 166 7.57 9.11 5.17
CA ALA A 166 7.48 10.51 4.79
C ALA A 166 7.41 11.42 6.02
N ALA A 167 6.55 11.10 6.99
CA ALA A 167 6.44 11.83 8.25
C ALA A 167 7.76 11.87 9.04
N ARG A 168 8.52 10.78 9.01
CA ARG A 168 9.78 10.68 9.74
C ARG A 168 10.92 11.46 9.10
N HIS A 169 11.01 11.45 7.78
CA HIS A 169 12.20 11.90 7.07
C HIS A 169 12.00 13.19 6.28
N LEU A 170 10.78 13.47 5.83
CA LEU A 170 10.49 14.65 5.02
C LEU A 170 9.92 15.81 5.83
N VAL A 171 9.51 15.59 7.09
CA VAL A 171 9.09 16.70 7.95
C VAL A 171 10.31 17.53 8.36
N GLY A 172 10.24 18.84 8.09
CA GLY A 172 11.27 19.82 8.47
C GLY A 172 11.47 19.85 9.98
N ARG A 173 12.74 19.92 10.45
CA ARG A 173 13.05 20.06 11.87
C ARG A 173 13.47 21.50 12.18
N PRO A 174 13.23 21.99 13.41
CA PRO A 174 13.72 23.30 13.83
C PRO A 174 15.24 23.41 13.61
N GLY A 175 15.69 24.51 12.99
CA GLY A 175 17.10 24.79 12.72
C GLY A 175 17.67 24.18 11.43
N GLU A 176 16.87 23.45 10.64
CA GLU A 176 17.27 22.98 9.33
C GLU A 176 16.82 23.96 8.22
N PRO A 177 17.61 24.14 7.15
CA PRO A 177 17.19 24.98 6.04
C PRO A 177 15.99 24.35 5.31
N PRO A 178 15.00 25.15 4.89
CA PRO A 178 13.84 24.64 4.19
C PRO A 178 14.25 24.04 2.84
N THR A 179 13.73 22.85 2.55
CA THR A 179 13.94 22.18 1.25
C THR A 179 12.63 22.06 0.47
N PRO A 180 12.65 22.03 -0.88
CA PRO A 180 11.44 21.85 -1.69
C PRO A 180 10.70 20.52 -1.45
N TRP A 181 11.36 19.58 -0.77
CA TRP A 181 10.83 18.25 -0.43
C TRP A 181 10.25 18.19 0.97
N ASP A 182 10.32 19.29 1.70
CA ASP A 182 9.84 19.33 3.07
C ASP A 182 8.32 19.22 3.08
N LEU A 183 7.87 18.36 3.98
CA LEU A 183 6.48 18.25 4.36
C LEU A 183 6.31 18.94 5.72
N ARG A 184 5.09 19.37 6.01
CA ARG A 184 4.72 19.81 7.35
C ARG A 184 3.80 18.80 7.99
N ALA A 185 3.93 18.65 9.30
CA ALA A 185 2.97 17.91 10.09
C ALA A 185 1.64 18.67 10.09
N ALA A 186 0.56 17.99 9.75
CA ALA A 186 -0.79 18.55 9.79
C ALA A 186 -1.79 17.52 10.32
N TRP A 187 -2.92 18.02 10.79
CA TRP A 187 -4.08 17.18 11.09
C TRP A 187 -4.78 16.83 9.79
N VAL A 188 -4.80 15.53 9.45
CA VAL A 188 -5.43 15.03 8.23
C VAL A 188 -6.58 14.09 8.56
N LEU A 189 -7.52 13.99 7.62
CA LEU A 189 -8.59 13.00 7.68
C LEU A 189 -8.00 11.59 7.73
N ARG A 190 -8.60 10.73 8.53
CA ARG A 190 -8.16 9.34 8.69
C ARG A 190 -8.65 8.49 7.52
N ASP A 191 -7.72 7.93 6.76
CA ASP A 191 -8.05 6.98 5.70
C ASP A 191 -8.61 5.66 6.27
N ARG A 192 -9.78 5.24 5.78
CA ARG A 192 -10.43 3.99 6.15
C ARG A 192 -10.87 3.24 4.89
N VAL A 193 -10.63 1.94 4.83
CA VAL A 193 -11.11 1.10 3.72
C VAL A 193 -12.60 0.82 3.92
N THR A 194 -13.41 1.02 2.88
CA THR A 194 -14.86 0.75 2.97
C THR A 194 -15.13 -0.74 3.15
N GLY A 195 -16.11 -1.08 4.00
CA GLY A 195 -16.53 -2.47 4.17
C GLY A 195 -17.01 -3.08 2.86
N ARG A 196 -17.80 -2.32 2.09
CA ARG A 196 -18.40 -2.72 0.81
C ARG A 196 -17.38 -3.17 -0.24
N SER A 197 -16.15 -2.63 -0.20
CA SER A 197 -15.12 -2.92 -1.20
C SER A 197 -14.20 -4.11 -0.87
N LEU A 198 -14.05 -4.47 0.41
CA LEU A 198 -13.12 -5.51 0.87
C LEU A 198 -13.81 -6.75 1.45
N LEU A 199 -14.97 -6.61 2.09
CA LEU A 199 -15.74 -7.74 2.65
C LEU A 199 -16.09 -8.83 1.62
N PRO A 200 -16.48 -8.51 0.37
CA PRO A 200 -16.72 -9.55 -0.63
C PRO A 200 -15.47 -10.41 -0.88
N THR A 201 -14.30 -9.77 -1.00
CA THR A 201 -13.04 -10.48 -1.23
C THR A 201 -12.64 -11.35 -0.05
N LEU A 202 -12.73 -10.82 1.18
CA LEU A 202 -12.45 -11.61 2.38
C LEU A 202 -13.41 -12.80 2.53
N THR A 203 -14.68 -12.61 2.22
CA THR A 203 -15.70 -13.67 2.26
C THR A 203 -15.40 -14.76 1.24
N LEU A 204 -15.08 -14.38 -0.01
CA LEU A 204 -14.73 -15.34 -1.06
C LEU A 204 -13.47 -16.12 -0.69
N VAL A 205 -12.42 -15.42 -0.22
CA VAL A 205 -11.17 -16.06 0.21
C VAL A 205 -11.43 -17.04 1.36
N ALA A 206 -12.14 -16.62 2.41
CA ALA A 206 -12.47 -17.49 3.53
C ALA A 206 -13.34 -18.68 3.10
N GLY A 207 -14.28 -18.47 2.17
CA GLY A 207 -15.10 -19.54 1.58
C GLY A 207 -14.26 -20.56 0.83
N THR A 208 -13.31 -20.11 -0.01
CA THR A 208 -12.37 -20.99 -0.72
C THR A 208 -11.49 -21.77 0.25
N VAL A 209 -10.96 -21.12 1.30
CA VAL A 209 -10.15 -21.79 2.34
C VAL A 209 -10.96 -22.85 3.08
N ALA A 210 -12.20 -22.53 3.47
CA ALA A 210 -13.09 -23.46 4.14
C ALA A 210 -13.42 -24.67 3.25
N LEU A 211 -13.84 -24.43 2.00
CA LEU A 211 -14.19 -25.50 1.06
C LEU A 211 -12.98 -26.40 0.75
N GLY A 212 -11.82 -25.81 0.45
CA GLY A 212 -10.62 -26.56 0.13
C GLY A 212 -10.12 -27.40 1.31
N GLY A 213 -10.18 -26.86 2.54
CA GLY A 213 -9.76 -27.63 3.71
C GLY A 213 -10.79 -28.68 4.17
N VAL A 214 -12.09 -28.48 3.94
CA VAL A 214 -13.10 -29.54 4.13
C VAL A 214 -12.89 -30.67 3.12
N ALA A 215 -12.70 -30.34 1.84
CA ALA A 215 -12.39 -31.34 0.81
C ALA A 215 -11.12 -32.13 1.15
N SER A 216 -10.07 -31.44 1.60
CA SER A 216 -8.84 -32.08 2.06
C SER A 216 -9.07 -33.00 3.28
N ALA A 217 -9.85 -32.57 4.27
CA ALA A 217 -10.16 -33.39 5.44
C ALA A 217 -10.96 -34.65 5.09
N VAL A 218 -11.90 -34.56 4.13
CA VAL A 218 -12.67 -35.71 3.64
C VAL A 218 -11.78 -36.69 2.89
N ILE A 219 -10.94 -36.20 1.96
CA ILE A 219 -10.05 -37.05 1.16
C ILE A 219 -9.01 -37.77 2.03
N LEU A 220 -8.45 -37.07 3.02
CA LEU A 220 -7.40 -37.61 3.88
C LEU A 220 -7.95 -38.40 5.08
N GLY A 221 -9.28 -38.53 5.22
CA GLY A 221 -9.92 -39.23 6.34
C GLY A 221 -9.57 -38.67 7.72
N THR A 222 -9.08 -37.43 7.77
CA THR A 222 -8.44 -36.83 8.95
C THR A 222 -8.94 -35.41 9.12
N GLY A 223 -9.99 -35.25 9.91
CA GLY A 223 -10.58 -33.94 10.16
C GLY A 223 -11.14 -33.84 11.57
N PRO A 224 -10.89 -32.75 12.31
CA PRO A 224 -11.57 -32.52 13.58
C PRO A 224 -13.00 -32.04 13.30
N LEU A 225 -13.86 -32.91 12.75
CA LEU A 225 -15.23 -32.58 12.33
C LEU A 225 -16.04 -31.95 13.46
N ALA A 226 -15.86 -32.45 14.69
CA ALA A 226 -16.46 -31.87 15.89
C ALA A 226 -15.98 -30.42 16.16
N ALA A 227 -14.68 -30.13 16.01
CA ALA A 227 -14.15 -28.78 16.19
C ALA A 227 -14.62 -27.83 15.07
N LEU A 228 -14.78 -28.33 13.85
CA LEU A 228 -15.32 -27.56 12.72
C LEU A 228 -16.80 -27.24 12.92
N ALA A 229 -17.60 -28.23 13.35
CA ALA A 229 -19.00 -28.02 13.68
C ALA A 229 -19.15 -27.00 14.83
N ALA A 230 -18.38 -27.17 15.91
CA ALA A 230 -18.37 -26.21 17.02
C ALA A 230 -17.97 -24.80 16.56
N SER A 231 -16.95 -24.67 15.70
CA SER A 231 -16.52 -23.38 15.16
C SER A 231 -17.56 -22.74 14.26
N ALA A 232 -18.24 -23.53 13.43
CA ALA A 232 -19.33 -23.04 12.58
C ALA A 232 -20.51 -22.54 13.42
N VAL A 233 -20.87 -23.25 14.49
CA VAL A 233 -21.92 -22.83 15.44
C VAL A 233 -21.53 -21.53 16.15
N LEU A 234 -20.31 -21.44 16.68
CA LEU A 234 -19.79 -20.21 17.29
C LEU A 234 -19.73 -19.05 16.28
N GLY A 235 -19.36 -19.34 15.04
CA GLY A 235 -19.33 -18.37 13.96
C GLY A 235 -20.72 -17.86 13.60
N ALA A 236 -21.72 -18.73 13.59
CA ALA A 236 -23.12 -18.37 13.39
C ALA A 236 -23.65 -17.49 14.53
N ALA A 237 -23.31 -17.81 15.78
CA ALA A 237 -23.62 -16.95 16.93
C ALA A 237 -22.97 -15.55 16.79
N GLY A 238 -21.70 -15.50 16.34
CA GLY A 238 -21.01 -14.26 16.00
C GLY A 238 -21.72 -13.45 14.91
N ALA A 239 -22.22 -14.13 13.86
CA ALA A 239 -22.96 -13.52 12.77
C ALA A 239 -24.31 -12.94 13.22
N VAL A 240 -25.05 -13.66 14.08
CA VAL A 240 -26.29 -13.16 14.70
C VAL A 240 -26.00 -11.95 15.58
N ARG A 241 -24.92 -11.99 16.38
CA ARG A 241 -24.46 -10.87 17.20
C ARG A 241 -24.08 -9.65 16.35
N LEU A 242 -23.42 -9.85 15.21
CA LEU A 242 -23.11 -8.79 14.26
C LEU A 242 -24.39 -8.18 13.68
N ALA A 243 -25.34 -9.00 13.21
CA ALA A 243 -26.59 -8.53 12.61
C ALA A 243 -27.47 -7.75 13.61
N THR A 244 -27.57 -8.24 14.84
CA THR A 244 -28.34 -7.58 15.90
C THR A 244 -27.71 -6.24 16.29
N ARG A 245 -26.38 -6.19 16.47
CA ARG A 245 -25.66 -4.95 16.76
C ARG A 245 -25.71 -3.97 15.61
N TRP A 246 -25.64 -4.44 14.37
CA TRP A 246 -25.79 -3.61 13.19
C TRP A 246 -27.13 -2.86 13.22
N ARG A 247 -28.24 -3.60 13.36
CA ARG A 247 -29.59 -3.02 13.39
C ARG A 247 -29.76 -1.99 14.51
N ARG A 248 -29.16 -2.24 15.68
CA ARG A 248 -29.29 -1.33 16.84
C ARG A 248 -28.35 -0.12 16.78
N ARG A 249 -27.10 -0.30 16.36
CA ARG A 249 -26.03 0.70 16.53
C ARG A 249 -25.73 1.52 15.29
N VAL A 250 -25.94 0.96 14.11
CA VAL A 250 -25.66 1.69 12.86
C VAL A 250 -26.60 2.90 12.72
N PRO A 251 -27.91 2.82 12.97
CA PRO A 251 -28.80 3.98 12.90
C PRO A 251 -28.47 5.06 13.94
N ALA A 252 -28.06 4.66 15.15
CA ALA A 252 -27.75 5.57 16.26
C ALA A 252 -26.28 6.06 16.27
N ARG A 253 -25.53 5.84 15.20
CA ARG A 253 -24.10 6.18 15.16
C ARG A 253 -23.89 7.69 15.06
N PRO A 254 -22.90 8.26 15.75
CA PRO A 254 -22.52 9.66 15.53
C PRO A 254 -21.96 9.86 14.11
N PRO A 255 -22.08 11.07 13.53
CA PRO A 255 -21.44 11.41 12.27
C PRO A 255 -19.91 11.28 12.39
N GLN A 256 -19.26 10.96 11.28
CA GLN A 256 -17.83 10.66 11.22
C GLN A 256 -17.10 11.69 10.33
N PRO A 257 -16.90 12.94 10.81
CA PRO A 257 -16.36 14.02 9.99
C PRO A 257 -14.86 13.87 9.70
N ALA A 258 -14.09 13.24 10.61
CA ALA A 258 -12.64 13.17 10.50
C ALA A 258 -12.11 11.96 9.73
N ARG A 259 -12.92 11.33 8.86
CA ARG A 259 -12.52 10.16 8.07
C ARG A 259 -12.65 10.39 6.57
N ARG A 260 -11.76 9.74 5.82
CA ARG A 260 -11.85 9.59 4.37
C ARG A 260 -12.00 8.12 4.03
N LEU A 261 -13.04 7.80 3.28
CA LEU A 261 -13.32 6.42 2.87
C LEU A 261 -12.66 6.12 1.54
N LEU A 262 -11.94 5.01 1.49
CA LEU A 262 -11.21 4.54 0.32
C LEU A 262 -11.76 3.18 -0.11
N ALA A 263 -11.98 3.01 -1.41
CA ALA A 263 -12.22 1.69 -1.96
C ALA A 263 -10.94 0.84 -1.84
N ALA A 264 -11.11 -0.43 -1.50
CA ALA A 264 -10.02 -1.39 -1.46
C ALA A 264 -9.39 -1.54 -2.84
N GLY A 265 -8.15 -1.08 -2.98
CA GLY A 265 -7.38 -1.21 -4.21
C GLY A 265 -7.06 -2.66 -4.57
N ARG A 266 -6.60 -2.88 -5.81
CA ARG A 266 -6.21 -4.20 -6.33
C ARG A 266 -5.18 -4.91 -5.43
N SER A 267 -4.25 -4.15 -4.85
CA SER A 267 -3.24 -4.64 -3.89
C SER A 267 -3.86 -5.30 -2.65
N TRP A 268 -4.83 -4.66 -2.01
CA TRP A 268 -5.53 -5.23 -0.86
C TRP A 268 -6.20 -6.56 -1.19
N ARG A 269 -6.89 -6.64 -2.32
CA ARG A 269 -7.61 -7.84 -2.74
C ARG A 269 -6.66 -8.98 -3.08
N LEU A 270 -5.63 -8.70 -3.87
CA LEU A 270 -4.62 -9.69 -4.20
C LEU A 270 -3.87 -10.17 -2.94
N SER A 271 -3.62 -9.28 -1.96
CA SER A 271 -2.99 -9.66 -0.70
C SER A 271 -3.86 -10.63 0.08
N ALA A 272 -5.17 -10.38 0.17
CA ALA A 272 -6.12 -11.30 0.79
C ALA A 272 -6.11 -12.68 0.10
N TRP A 273 -6.12 -12.73 -1.23
CA TRP A 273 -6.03 -13.98 -1.99
C TRP A 273 -4.71 -14.72 -1.75
N CYS A 274 -3.58 -14.01 -1.68
CA CYS A 274 -2.30 -14.63 -1.40
C CYS A 274 -2.28 -15.23 0.02
N TRP A 275 -2.82 -14.53 1.02
CA TRP A 275 -2.98 -15.07 2.38
C TRP A 275 -3.99 -16.24 2.44
N GLY A 276 -5.00 -16.24 1.58
CA GLY A 276 -5.90 -17.39 1.41
C GLY A 276 -5.21 -18.63 0.85
N ALA A 277 -4.38 -18.45 -0.19
CA ALA A 277 -3.58 -19.52 -0.76
C ALA A 277 -2.57 -20.09 0.27
N VAL A 278 -1.98 -19.20 1.09
CA VAL A 278 -1.16 -19.56 2.25
C VAL A 278 -1.98 -20.44 3.19
N ALA A 279 -3.20 -20.00 3.53
CA ALA A 279 -4.05 -20.76 4.44
C ALA A 279 -4.44 -22.15 3.93
N LEU A 280 -4.63 -22.30 2.62
CA LEU A 280 -4.93 -23.58 1.97
C LEU A 280 -3.72 -24.53 1.96
N GLY A 281 -2.51 -24.03 1.72
CA GLY A 281 -1.30 -24.86 1.63
C GLY A 281 -0.69 -25.31 2.97
N SER A 282 -1.22 -24.84 4.10
CA SER A 282 -0.60 -24.94 5.44
C SER A 282 -0.52 -26.32 6.14
N PRO A 283 -1.28 -27.38 5.80
CA PRO A 283 -1.31 -28.57 6.67
C PRO A 283 -0.11 -29.54 6.58
N SER A 284 0.72 -29.51 5.53
CA SER A 284 1.72 -30.58 5.29
C SER A 284 3.19 -30.16 5.22
N SER A 285 3.50 -28.87 5.29
CA SER A 285 4.86 -28.35 4.95
C SER A 285 5.43 -27.35 5.95
N TRP A 286 4.73 -27.04 7.05
CA TRP A 286 5.29 -26.12 8.03
C TRP A 286 6.49 -26.79 8.74
N PRO A 287 7.70 -26.21 8.73
CA PRO A 287 8.89 -26.87 9.27
C PRO A 287 8.83 -27.15 10.78
N LEU A 288 7.94 -26.48 11.51
CA LEU A 288 7.64 -26.76 12.93
C LEU A 288 6.46 -27.72 13.13
N ALA A 289 5.72 -28.12 12.07
CA ALA A 289 4.60 -29.05 12.20
C ALA A 289 5.07 -30.41 12.72
N GLY A 290 6.24 -30.90 12.30
CA GLY A 290 6.82 -32.14 12.82
C GLY A 290 7.10 -32.14 14.33
N LEU A 291 7.17 -30.96 14.97
CA LEU A 291 7.36 -30.81 16.43
C LEU A 291 6.03 -30.70 17.19
N VAL A 292 4.90 -30.39 16.54
CA VAL A 292 3.64 -30.02 17.20
C VAL A 292 2.42 -30.83 16.71
N ALA A 293 2.47 -31.43 15.52
CA ALA A 293 1.35 -32.19 14.96
C ALA A 293 1.82 -33.35 14.05
N PRO A 294 1.27 -34.57 14.22
CA PRO A 294 1.55 -35.68 13.32
C PRO A 294 1.07 -35.36 11.88
N PRO A 295 1.73 -35.92 10.85
CA PRO A 295 1.34 -35.75 9.45
C PRO A 295 -0.12 -36.21 9.23
N GLY A 296 -0.87 -35.44 8.43
CA GLY A 296 -2.27 -35.75 8.11
C GLY A 296 -3.29 -35.07 9.03
N ARG A 297 -3.11 -33.80 9.40
CA ARG A 297 -4.19 -33.00 10.00
C ARG A 297 -4.63 -31.91 9.03
N ALA A 298 -5.95 -31.71 8.91
CA ALA A 298 -6.55 -30.62 8.15
C ALA A 298 -5.89 -29.26 8.49
N SER A 299 -5.88 -28.33 7.52
CA SER A 299 -5.24 -27.00 7.66
C SER A 299 -5.53 -26.39 9.04
N ILE A 300 -4.48 -25.97 9.77
CA ILE A 300 -4.58 -25.29 11.07
C ILE A 300 -5.51 -24.08 10.99
N LEU A 301 -5.68 -23.52 9.79
CA LEU A 301 -6.50 -22.36 9.52
C LEU A 301 -7.96 -22.69 9.18
N LEU A 302 -8.35 -23.96 9.11
CA LEU A 302 -9.72 -24.39 8.82
C LEU A 302 -10.69 -24.01 9.94
N VAL A 303 -10.31 -24.29 11.18
CA VAL A 303 -11.07 -23.94 12.40
C VAL A 303 -11.31 -22.42 12.52
N PRO A 304 -10.28 -21.54 12.47
CA PRO A 304 -10.51 -20.10 12.54
C PRO A 304 -11.27 -19.57 11.31
N THR A 305 -11.11 -20.18 10.13
CA THR A 305 -11.89 -19.79 8.95
C THR A 305 -13.37 -20.13 9.12
N ALA A 306 -13.70 -21.33 9.62
CA ALA A 306 -15.07 -21.73 9.92
C ALA A 306 -15.73 -20.84 10.98
N LEU A 307 -14.94 -20.36 11.95
CA LEU A 307 -15.39 -19.42 12.97
C LEU A 307 -15.73 -18.03 12.40
N VAL A 308 -14.90 -17.51 11.49
CA VAL A 308 -15.02 -16.12 11.01
C VAL A 308 -15.94 -16.00 9.78
N LEU A 309 -16.03 -17.04 8.94
CA LEU A 309 -16.75 -17.02 7.67
C LEU A 309 -18.22 -16.58 7.78
N PRO A 310 -19.05 -17.09 8.72
CA PRO A 310 -20.45 -16.65 8.83
C PRO A 310 -20.57 -15.14 9.11
N SER A 311 -19.68 -14.61 9.95
CA SER A 311 -19.64 -13.17 10.28
C SER A 311 -19.20 -12.33 9.07
N LEU A 312 -18.28 -12.82 8.25
CA LEU A 312 -17.89 -12.17 6.99
C LEU A 312 -19.03 -12.15 5.97
N VAL A 313 -19.75 -13.26 5.82
CA VAL A 313 -20.92 -13.35 4.92
C VAL A 313 -22.00 -12.35 5.35
N VAL A 314 -22.37 -12.34 6.63
CA VAL A 314 -23.36 -11.39 7.15
C VAL A 314 -22.87 -9.95 7.03
N GLY A 315 -21.61 -9.67 7.38
CA GLY A 315 -21.01 -8.35 7.22
C GLY A 315 -21.04 -7.89 5.76
N TRP A 316 -20.72 -8.76 4.81
CA TRP A 316 -20.77 -8.49 3.38
C TRP A 316 -22.19 -8.15 2.90
N LEU A 317 -23.18 -8.94 3.29
CA LEU A 317 -24.59 -8.71 2.93
C LEU A 317 -25.11 -7.40 3.52
N LEU A 318 -24.78 -7.11 4.78
CA LEU A 318 -25.15 -5.86 5.45
C LEU A 318 -24.45 -4.65 4.83
N ALA A 319 -23.15 -4.73 4.53
CA ALA A 319 -22.42 -3.65 3.88
C ALA A 319 -22.86 -3.39 2.43
N ARG A 320 -23.45 -4.38 1.75
CA ARG A 320 -24.05 -4.20 0.42
C ARG A 320 -25.37 -3.43 0.45
N ARG A 321 -26.15 -3.60 1.52
CA ARG A 321 -27.50 -3.02 1.67
C ARG A 321 -27.52 -1.78 2.58
N GLY A 322 -26.46 -1.57 3.33
CA GLY A 322 -26.34 -0.54 4.34
C GLY A 322 -25.70 0.75 3.81
N PRO A 323 -25.46 1.70 4.72
CA PRO A 323 -24.88 3.00 4.41
C PRO A 323 -23.48 2.90 3.78
N ASP A 324 -23.22 3.74 2.76
CA ASP A 324 -21.94 3.77 2.04
C ASP A 324 -20.78 4.38 2.84
N ASP A 325 -21.09 5.02 3.96
CA ASP A 325 -20.11 5.62 4.83
C ASP A 325 -19.40 4.59 5.75
N LEU A 326 -19.83 3.33 5.82
CA LEU A 326 -19.26 2.38 6.78
C LEU A 326 -17.88 1.83 6.38
N ALA A 327 -16.92 1.97 7.30
CA ALA A 327 -15.60 1.40 7.16
C ALA A 327 -15.61 -0.10 7.50
N MET A 328 -14.67 -0.85 6.91
CA MET A 328 -14.41 -2.25 7.28
C MET A 328 -14.17 -2.39 8.79
N MET A 329 -13.45 -1.42 9.38
CA MET A 329 -13.17 -1.41 10.81
C MET A 329 -14.44 -1.28 11.66
N ASP A 330 -15.47 -0.60 11.18
CA ASP A 330 -16.74 -0.47 11.90
C ASP A 330 -17.43 -1.84 11.99
N VAL A 331 -17.38 -2.62 10.92
CA VAL A 331 -17.92 -4.00 10.89
C VAL A 331 -17.16 -4.90 11.88
N TRP A 332 -15.83 -4.79 11.90
CA TRP A 332 -15.00 -5.52 12.86
C TRP A 332 -15.31 -5.14 14.31
N ARG A 333 -15.45 -3.84 14.60
CA ARG A 333 -15.80 -3.36 15.95
C ARG A 333 -17.19 -3.79 16.38
N LEU A 334 -18.16 -3.86 15.48
CA LEU A 334 -19.48 -4.40 15.82
C LEU A 334 -19.39 -5.87 16.25
N LEU A 335 -18.46 -6.63 15.69
CA LEU A 335 -18.23 -8.02 16.07
C LEU A 335 -17.53 -8.12 17.44
N VAL A 336 -16.41 -7.42 17.61
CA VAL A 336 -15.53 -7.56 18.78
C VAL A 336 -15.97 -6.70 19.96
N ASP A 337 -16.24 -5.41 19.73
CA ASP A 337 -16.41 -4.43 20.80
C ASP A 337 -17.84 -4.40 21.33
N THR A 338 -17.98 -4.21 22.64
CA THR A 338 -19.29 -4.07 23.31
C THR A 338 -19.75 -2.62 23.39
N GLY A 339 -18.88 -1.64 23.19
CA GLY A 339 -19.19 -0.20 23.29
C GLY A 339 -19.82 0.43 22.03
N PRO A 340 -20.18 1.72 22.11
CA PRO A 340 -20.61 2.50 20.94
C PRO A 340 -19.49 2.59 19.90
N LEU A 341 -19.85 2.85 18.64
CA LEU A 341 -18.87 3.07 17.57
C LEU A 341 -18.11 4.37 17.86
N PRO A 342 -16.78 4.32 18.06
CA PRO A 342 -16.03 5.52 18.37
C PRO A 342 -15.97 6.45 17.15
N VAL A 343 -15.98 7.76 17.42
CA VAL A 343 -15.75 8.77 16.39
C VAL A 343 -14.27 8.76 16.04
N ASP A 344 -13.96 8.64 14.75
CA ASP A 344 -12.58 8.77 14.29
C ASP A 344 -12.10 10.21 14.57
N ALA A 345 -10.93 10.33 15.17
CA ALA A 345 -10.25 11.61 15.35
C ALA A 345 -9.33 11.89 14.15
N LEU A 346 -9.07 13.17 13.90
CA LEU A 346 -8.03 13.60 12.97
C LEU A 346 -6.70 12.93 13.36
N GLN A 347 -5.96 12.49 12.35
CA GLN A 347 -4.68 11.84 12.56
C GLN A 347 -3.55 12.83 12.21
N ARG A 348 -2.43 12.75 12.95
CA ARG A 348 -1.20 13.42 12.52
C ARG A 348 -0.74 12.79 11.20
N GLY A 349 -0.73 13.59 10.15
CA GLY A 349 -0.24 13.24 8.83
C GLY A 349 0.74 14.27 8.32
N VAL A 350 0.99 14.22 7.01
CA VAL A 350 1.90 15.12 6.31
C VAL A 350 1.23 15.71 5.09
N VAL A 351 1.46 16.99 4.87
CA VAL A 351 1.04 17.74 3.67
C VAL A 351 2.24 18.52 3.13
N PRO A 352 2.25 18.86 1.82
CA PRO A 352 3.29 19.70 1.25
C PRO A 352 3.47 20.99 2.06
N ALA A 353 4.71 21.37 2.32
CA ALA A 353 4.99 22.58 3.09
C ALA A 353 4.64 23.88 2.32
N TRP A 354 4.59 23.81 0.99
CA TRP A 354 4.36 24.95 0.10
C TRP A 354 2.89 25.16 -0.30
N GLU A 355 2.00 24.20 -0.03
CA GLU A 355 0.56 24.45 -0.14
C GLU A 355 0.12 25.30 1.04
N PRO A 356 -0.59 26.43 0.84
CA PRO A 356 -1.17 27.19 1.93
C PRO A 356 -2.02 26.23 2.78
N PRO A 357 -2.08 26.41 4.12
CA PRO A 357 -3.04 25.66 4.94
C PRO A 357 -4.38 25.65 4.21
N PRO A 358 -5.04 24.48 4.04
CA PRO A 358 -6.45 24.54 3.73
C PRO A 358 -7.03 25.47 4.78
N GLU A 359 -7.62 26.58 4.35
CA GLU A 359 -8.26 27.49 5.30
C GLU A 359 -9.09 26.62 6.22
N PRO A 360 -8.95 26.77 7.55
CA PRO A 360 -9.75 25.99 8.46
C PRO A 360 -11.20 26.33 8.15
N GLY A 361 -11.84 25.49 7.32
CA GLY A 361 -13.27 25.47 7.19
C GLY A 361 -13.81 25.39 8.61
N PRO A 362 -14.79 26.24 8.98
CA PRO A 362 -15.13 26.50 10.36
C PRO A 362 -15.32 25.19 11.10
N VAL A 363 -14.38 24.89 12.00
CA VAL A 363 -14.53 23.81 12.97
C VAL A 363 -15.73 24.25 13.82
N PRO A 364 -16.84 23.51 13.84
CA PRO A 364 -17.96 23.91 14.69
C PRO A 364 -17.47 23.79 16.13
N LEU A 365 -17.32 24.95 16.78
CA LEU A 365 -17.16 25.01 18.22
C LEU A 365 -18.40 24.37 18.85
N PRO A 366 -18.25 23.59 19.95
CA PRO A 366 -19.41 23.01 20.63
C PRO A 366 -20.34 24.15 21.08
N GLY A 367 -21.53 24.25 20.49
CA GLY A 367 -22.54 25.27 20.83
C GLY A 367 -22.79 26.36 19.77
N GLY A 368 -22.11 26.35 18.62
CA GLY A 368 -22.41 27.27 17.51
C GLY A 368 -23.65 26.83 16.70
N PRO A 369 -24.44 27.77 16.14
CA PRO A 369 -25.59 27.45 15.30
C PRO A 369 -25.14 26.66 14.04
N PRO A 370 -26.00 25.80 13.48
CA PRO A 370 -25.65 24.96 12.34
C PRO A 370 -25.27 25.82 11.13
N LEU A 371 -24.10 25.54 10.54
CA LEU A 371 -23.66 26.16 9.30
C LEU A 371 -24.55 25.69 8.14
N LEU A 372 -25.23 26.64 7.50
CA LEU A 372 -25.95 26.38 6.26
C LEU A 372 -24.97 25.96 5.15
N PRO A 373 -25.35 25.03 4.28
CA PRO A 373 -24.50 24.62 3.17
C PRO A 373 -24.24 25.80 2.23
N PRO A 374 -23.03 25.89 1.61
CA PRO A 374 -22.75 26.92 0.64
C PRO A 374 -23.68 26.77 -0.57
N THR A 375 -24.39 27.84 -0.90
CA THR A 375 -25.15 27.97 -2.15
C THR A 375 -24.23 27.80 -3.35
N PRO A 376 -24.54 26.94 -4.32
CA PRO A 376 -23.72 26.77 -5.50
C PRO A 376 -23.91 27.95 -6.45
N GLY A 377 -22.81 28.68 -6.70
CA GLY A 377 -22.64 29.54 -7.88
C GLY A 377 -22.30 30.99 -7.56
N LEU A 378 -21.09 31.42 -7.95
CA LEU A 378 -20.84 32.41 -9.01
C LEU A 378 -19.35 32.84 -9.01
N ALA A 379 -18.79 32.87 -10.23
CA ALA A 379 -17.46 33.32 -10.67
C ALA A 379 -16.27 32.36 -10.44
#